data_AF-A0A7X9DUM1-F1
#
_entry.id   AF-A0A7X9DUM1-F1
#
_cell.length_a   1.000
_cell.length_b   1.000
_cell.length_c   1.000
_cell.angle_alpha   90.00
_cell.angle_beta   90.00
_cell.angle_gamma   90.00
#
_symmetry.space_group_name_H-M   'P 1'
#
loop_
_entity.id
_entity.type
_entity.pdbx_description
1 polymer ?
#
loop_
_entity_poly.entity_id
_entity_poly.type
_entity_poly.pdbx_seq_one_letter_code
_entity_poly.pdbx_strand_id
1 'polypeptide(L)'
;MFAALAGAVLAVAAGCGGSSPECGHFSDCGPVGDAVCAGGRCQVFGEADGFGSVKANLSFGRDMERIALSARMWVLLDRTVSGAKLSCAGLGSAFDPAAPENNPLQYEPKYIEFVWQAGGTYFPNLLVQLVRPADRAVFFVEGFSRLQAEGTRTAWGCQDGLSIVKDTVVDSTVTMSRP
;
A
#
# COMPACT_ATOMS: atom_id res chain seq x y z
N MET A 1 17.43 39.76 54.75
CA MET A 1 17.99 38.53 54.16
C MET A 1 16.86 37.53 53.97
N PHE A 2 16.61 37.09 52.75
CA PHE A 2 15.84 35.88 52.43
C PHE A 2 16.41 35.29 51.14
N ALA A 3 16.28 33.98 50.95
CA ALA A 3 17.06 33.23 49.96
C ALA A 3 16.21 32.58 48.85
N ALA A 4 16.93 32.18 47.81
CA ALA A 4 16.55 31.46 46.60
C ALA A 4 15.29 30.57 46.63
N LEU A 5 14.55 30.62 45.50
CA LEU A 5 14.10 29.50 44.65
C LEU A 5 13.71 30.14 43.30
N ALA A 6 14.49 30.02 42.22
CA ALA A 6 14.61 28.82 41.37
C ALA A 6 13.27 28.41 40.74
N GLY A 7 12.94 29.04 39.60
CA GLY A 7 11.73 28.79 38.81
C GLY A 7 12.03 28.89 37.31
N ALA A 8 12.89 28.00 36.81
CA ALA A 8 13.36 28.03 35.42
C ALA A 8 12.30 27.43 34.46
N VAL A 9 11.40 28.28 33.95
CA VAL A 9 10.50 27.91 32.86
C VAL A 9 11.29 27.89 31.54
N LEU A 10 11.93 26.76 31.24
CA LEU A 10 12.41 26.49 29.88
C LEU A 10 11.20 26.23 28.97
N ALA A 11 10.68 27.30 28.36
CA ALA A 11 9.85 27.19 27.17
C ALA A 11 10.73 26.74 25.99
N VAL A 12 10.97 25.43 25.89
CA VAL A 12 11.69 24.83 24.75
C VAL A 12 10.88 25.08 23.48
N ALA A 13 11.54 25.56 22.44
CA ALA A 13 10.88 25.99 21.22
C ALA A 13 10.35 24.80 20.39
N ALA A 14 9.09 24.91 19.97
CA ALA A 14 8.56 24.28 18.77
C ALA A 14 7.74 25.36 18.04
N GLY A 15 8.11 25.86 16.86
CA GLY A 15 9.16 25.41 15.95
C GLY A 15 8.59 25.13 14.57
N CYS A 16 7.90 26.13 13.98
CA CYS A 16 7.40 26.04 12.62
C CYS A 16 8.56 25.74 11.66
N GLY A 17 8.42 24.72 10.81
CA GLY A 17 9.47 24.32 9.87
C GLY A 17 10.36 23.17 10.37
N GLY A 18 9.84 22.26 11.20
CA GLY A 18 10.44 20.93 11.33
C GLY A 18 10.47 20.23 9.98
N SER A 19 11.65 20.10 9.37
CA SER A 19 11.82 19.34 8.14
C SER A 19 11.50 17.87 8.40
N SER A 20 10.42 17.38 7.80
CA SER A 20 10.05 15.96 7.78
C SER A 20 11.30 15.10 7.48
N PRO A 21 11.60 14.08 8.31
CA PRO A 21 12.83 13.31 8.18
C PRO A 21 12.87 12.58 6.84
N GLU A 22 14.06 12.51 6.27
CA GLU A 22 14.30 11.82 5.01
C GLU A 22 14.29 10.30 5.25
N CYS A 23 13.72 9.56 4.30
CA CYS A 23 13.43 8.13 4.43
C CYS A 23 13.59 7.42 3.09
N GLY A 24 14.01 6.15 3.13
CA GLY A 24 13.93 5.23 2.00
C GLY A 24 12.75 4.26 2.11
N HIS A 25 12.30 3.96 3.33
CA HIS A 25 11.34 2.89 3.62
C HIS A 25 10.30 3.28 4.70
N PHE A 26 9.25 2.45 4.83
CA PHE A 26 8.17 2.64 5.80
C PHE A 26 8.64 2.70 7.27
N SER A 27 9.74 2.00 7.56
CA SER A 27 10.39 1.83 8.86
C SER A 27 10.94 3.12 9.42
N ASP A 28 11.42 3.97 8.53
CA ASP A 28 12.30 5.09 8.86
C ASP A 28 11.50 6.24 9.50
N CYS A 29 10.17 6.23 9.33
CA CYS A 29 9.24 7.15 9.94
C CYS A 29 8.87 6.79 11.40
N GLY A 30 9.21 5.57 11.85
CA GLY A 30 9.17 5.18 13.27
C GLY A 30 7.79 5.34 13.94
N PRO A 31 7.74 5.53 15.27
CA PRO A 31 6.49 5.63 16.04
C PRO A 31 5.81 7.00 15.95
N VAL A 32 5.98 7.75 14.85
CA VAL A 32 5.48 9.13 14.68
C VAL A 32 4.04 9.13 14.13
N GLY A 33 3.15 8.39 14.80
CA GLY A 33 1.74 8.24 14.40
C GLY A 33 1.56 7.57 13.04
N ASP A 34 0.54 7.98 12.29
CA ASP A 34 0.19 7.46 10.96
C ASP A 34 1.13 7.92 9.83
N ALA A 35 2.42 8.11 10.11
CA ALA A 35 3.39 8.66 9.17
C ALA A 35 3.81 7.64 8.09
N VAL A 36 3.87 8.10 6.83
CA VAL A 36 4.26 7.26 5.68
C VAL A 36 5.40 7.94 4.91
N CYS A 37 6.43 7.17 4.55
CA CYS A 37 7.48 7.64 3.66
C CYS A 37 6.94 7.88 2.25
N ALA A 38 7.00 9.12 1.75
CA ALA A 38 6.51 9.49 0.43
C ALA A 38 7.40 10.59 -0.18
N GLY A 39 7.89 10.37 -1.40
CA GLY A 39 8.82 11.29 -2.06
C GLY A 39 10.13 11.49 -1.29
N GLY A 40 10.61 10.45 -0.60
CA GLY A 40 11.81 10.49 0.22
C GLY A 40 11.66 11.17 1.59
N ARG A 41 10.43 11.49 2.03
CA ARG A 41 10.14 12.15 3.32
C ARG A 41 8.94 11.56 4.07
N CYS A 42 9.04 11.49 5.39
CA CYS A 42 7.97 10.99 6.26
C CYS A 42 6.82 12.00 6.40
N GLN A 43 5.78 11.82 5.60
CA GLN A 43 4.56 12.62 5.69
C GLN A 43 3.73 12.11 6.87
N VAL A 44 3.55 12.95 7.89
CA VAL A 44 2.65 12.68 9.02
C VAL A 44 1.23 13.08 8.60
N PHE A 45 0.29 12.15 8.74
CA PHE A 45 -1.13 12.37 8.49
C PHE A 45 -1.83 12.60 9.84
N GLY A 46 -2.70 13.61 9.93
CA GLY A 46 -3.46 13.92 11.15
C GLY A 46 -4.81 13.19 11.21
N GLU A 47 -5.55 13.34 12.32
CA GLU A 47 -6.93 12.80 12.44
C GLU A 47 -7.88 13.36 11.35
N ALA A 48 -7.56 14.55 10.82
CA ALA A 48 -8.24 15.14 9.67
C ALA A 48 -8.04 14.34 8.37
N ASP A 49 -6.94 13.60 8.23
CA ASP A 49 -6.44 13.01 6.99
C ASP A 49 -6.66 11.49 6.90
N GLY A 50 -7.64 10.98 7.66
CA GLY A 50 -7.93 9.55 7.83
C GLY A 50 -8.12 8.71 6.55
N PHE A 51 -8.02 7.40 6.75
CA PHE A 51 -7.81 6.40 5.70
C PHE A 51 -9.00 6.19 4.76
N GLY A 52 -8.69 5.84 3.51
CA GLY A 52 -9.61 5.11 2.63
C GLY A 52 -9.47 3.60 2.83
N SER A 53 -10.45 2.84 2.36
CA SER A 53 -10.43 1.38 2.35
C SER A 53 -10.57 0.85 0.93
N VAL A 54 -9.68 -0.03 0.49
CA VAL A 54 -9.84 -0.76 -0.79
C VAL A 54 -10.19 -2.22 -0.49
N LYS A 55 -11.23 -2.71 -1.15
CA LYS A 55 -11.85 -4.03 -0.92
C LYS A 55 -11.74 -4.86 -2.20
N ALA A 56 -10.83 -5.83 -2.16
CA ALA A 56 -10.35 -6.53 -3.35
C ALA A 56 -11.19 -7.76 -3.72
N ASN A 57 -11.77 -7.75 -4.92
CA ASN A 57 -12.32 -8.95 -5.57
C ASN A 57 -11.29 -9.45 -6.60
N LEU A 58 -10.70 -10.64 -6.38
CA LEU A 58 -9.76 -11.25 -7.31
C LEU A 58 -10.48 -12.28 -8.18
N SER A 59 -10.51 -12.08 -9.49
CA SER A 59 -11.07 -13.04 -10.44
C SER A 59 -9.95 -13.79 -11.19
N PHE A 60 -10.19 -15.05 -11.53
CA PHE A 60 -9.22 -15.92 -12.19
C PHE A 60 -9.85 -16.53 -13.45
N GLY A 61 -9.05 -16.66 -14.52
CA GLY A 61 -9.44 -17.44 -15.69
C GLY A 61 -9.70 -18.91 -15.34
N ARG A 62 -10.56 -19.60 -16.10
CA ARG A 62 -10.82 -21.05 -15.90
C ARG A 62 -9.57 -21.90 -16.12
N ASP A 63 -8.63 -21.42 -16.93
CA ASP A 63 -7.32 -22.03 -17.14
C ASP A 63 -6.35 -21.79 -15.97
N MET A 64 -6.73 -20.97 -14.97
CA MET A 64 -5.88 -20.55 -13.86
C MET A 64 -6.23 -21.19 -12.50
N GLU A 65 -7.10 -22.21 -12.47
CA GLU A 65 -7.41 -22.95 -11.25
C GLU A 65 -6.12 -23.47 -10.57
N ARG A 66 -5.93 -23.14 -9.28
CA ARG A 66 -4.76 -23.54 -8.46
C ARG A 66 -3.39 -23.05 -8.92
N ILE A 67 -3.29 -22.12 -9.88
CA ILE A 67 -2.00 -21.63 -10.39
C ILE A 67 -1.20 -20.86 -9.31
N ALA A 68 -1.87 -20.17 -8.40
CA ALA A 68 -1.25 -19.50 -7.24
C ALA A 68 -1.79 -20.08 -5.92
N LEU A 69 -0.93 -20.20 -4.91
CA LEU A 69 -1.30 -20.61 -3.54
C LEU A 69 -1.38 -19.42 -2.57
N SER A 70 -0.74 -18.30 -2.90
CA SER A 70 -0.88 -17.04 -2.16
C SER A 70 -0.68 -15.83 -3.07
N ALA A 71 -0.90 -14.62 -2.55
CA ALA A 71 -0.69 -13.37 -3.27
C ALA A 71 -0.17 -12.22 -2.40
N ARG A 72 0.42 -11.21 -3.08
CA ARG A 72 0.64 -9.84 -2.57
C ARG A 72 -0.27 -8.87 -3.32
N MET A 73 -0.83 -7.92 -2.58
CA MET A 73 -1.67 -6.85 -3.08
C MET A 73 -1.00 -5.50 -2.85
N TRP A 74 -0.89 -4.69 -3.90
CA TRP A 74 -0.20 -3.41 -3.92
C TRP A 74 -1.14 -2.31 -4.46
N VAL A 75 -1.45 -1.30 -3.66
CA VAL A 75 -2.08 -0.08 -4.15
C VAL A 75 -1.01 1.01 -4.25
N LEU A 76 -0.83 1.55 -5.45
CA LEU A 76 0.18 2.55 -5.81
C LEU A 76 -0.50 3.83 -6.29
N LEU A 77 0.15 4.99 -6.24
CA LEU A 77 -0.28 6.16 -7.03
C LEU A 77 -0.15 5.89 -8.53
N ASP A 78 -0.88 6.64 -9.37
CA ASP A 78 -0.74 6.55 -10.84
C ASP A 78 0.58 7.10 -11.41
N ARG A 79 1.58 7.38 -10.55
CA ARG A 79 2.90 7.95 -10.88
C ARG A 79 4.01 7.42 -9.97
N THR A 80 5.21 7.31 -10.54
CA THR A 80 6.48 7.12 -9.82
C THR A 80 6.89 8.38 -9.04
N VAL A 81 7.91 8.27 -8.18
CA VAL A 81 8.56 9.40 -7.48
C VAL A 81 9.09 10.44 -8.48
N SER A 82 9.53 10.00 -9.66
CA SER A 82 9.96 10.87 -10.78
C SER A 82 8.81 11.47 -11.60
N GLY A 83 7.55 11.21 -11.23
CA GLY A 83 6.35 11.73 -11.92
C GLY A 83 5.99 11.00 -13.21
N ALA A 84 6.72 9.95 -13.59
CA ALA A 84 6.39 9.11 -14.75
C ALA A 84 5.11 8.32 -14.47
N LYS A 85 4.19 8.25 -15.43
CA LYS A 85 2.87 7.63 -15.24
C LYS A 85 2.98 6.11 -15.12
N LEU A 86 2.45 5.56 -14.03
CA LEU A 86 2.15 4.14 -13.88
C LEU A 86 0.75 3.84 -14.45
N SER A 87 0.61 2.73 -15.16
CA SER A 87 -0.70 2.19 -15.56
C SER A 87 -0.59 0.74 -16.02
N CYS A 88 -1.64 -0.06 -15.84
CA CYS A 88 -1.69 -1.48 -16.13
C CYS A 88 -1.21 -1.87 -17.55
N ALA A 89 -1.43 -1.02 -18.55
CA ALA A 89 -0.94 -1.26 -19.91
C ALA A 89 0.60 -1.17 -20.06
N GLY A 90 1.29 -0.54 -19.09
CA GLY A 90 2.75 -0.50 -18.98
C GLY A 90 3.31 -1.37 -17.85
N LEU A 91 2.47 -1.85 -16.92
CA LEU A 91 2.86 -2.85 -15.93
C LEU A 91 2.81 -4.24 -16.58
N GLY A 92 3.92 -4.69 -17.14
CA GLY A 92 4.08 -6.08 -17.56
C GLY A 92 4.40 -7.00 -16.38
N SER A 93 4.51 -8.31 -16.63
CA SER A 93 4.97 -9.25 -15.61
C SER A 93 6.38 -8.93 -15.10
N ALA A 94 7.26 -8.32 -15.89
CA ALA A 94 8.58 -7.87 -15.40
C ALA A 94 8.55 -6.72 -14.38
N PHE A 95 7.38 -6.17 -14.01
CA PHE A 95 7.27 -5.11 -13.00
C PHE A 95 7.58 -5.64 -11.59
N ASP A 96 8.38 -4.86 -10.85
CA ASP A 96 8.57 -4.99 -9.41
C ASP A 96 7.83 -3.82 -8.69
N PRO A 97 6.68 -4.07 -8.06
CA PRO A 97 5.94 -3.05 -7.31
C PRO A 97 6.62 -2.61 -6.02
N ALA A 98 7.63 -3.34 -5.53
CA ALA A 98 8.41 -2.98 -4.34
C ALA A 98 9.59 -2.03 -4.64
N ALA A 99 9.88 -1.77 -5.93
CA ALA A 99 11.01 -0.93 -6.33
C ALA A 99 10.86 0.53 -5.82
N PRO A 100 11.92 1.18 -5.30
CA PRO A 100 11.81 2.46 -4.57
C PRO A 100 11.26 3.66 -5.38
N GLU A 101 11.27 3.59 -6.71
CA GLU A 101 10.66 4.58 -7.58
C GLU A 101 9.13 4.55 -7.60
N ASN A 102 8.50 3.47 -7.11
CA ASN A 102 7.05 3.36 -7.00
C ASN A 102 6.55 4.05 -5.73
N ASN A 103 5.36 4.66 -5.80
CA ASN A 103 4.71 5.31 -4.65
C ASN A 103 3.56 4.43 -4.12
N PRO A 104 3.78 3.52 -3.15
CA PRO A 104 2.69 2.79 -2.52
C PRO A 104 1.81 3.72 -1.65
N LEU A 105 0.52 3.41 -1.57
CA LEU A 105 -0.48 4.09 -0.73
C LEU A 105 -0.74 3.38 0.61
N GLN A 106 -0.01 2.30 0.83
CA GLN A 106 0.16 1.54 2.05
C GLN A 106 1.65 1.52 2.40
N TYR A 107 2.00 1.23 3.66
CA TYR A 107 3.35 0.77 3.99
C TYR A 107 3.62 -0.55 3.24
N GLU A 108 2.79 -1.56 3.48
CA GLU A 108 3.13 -2.97 3.23
C GLU A 108 2.13 -3.65 2.28
N PRO A 109 2.58 -4.51 1.35
CA PRO A 109 1.68 -5.28 0.50
C PRO A 109 0.81 -6.22 1.33
N LYS A 110 -0.50 -6.22 1.10
CA LYS A 110 -1.36 -7.16 1.83
C LYS A 110 -1.20 -8.57 1.28
N TYR A 111 -0.83 -9.48 2.18
CA TYR A 111 -0.76 -10.90 1.95
C TYR A 111 -2.14 -11.58 1.95
N ILE A 112 -2.35 -12.53 1.03
CA ILE A 112 -3.55 -13.39 0.92
C ILE A 112 -3.13 -14.85 0.68
N GLU A 113 -3.85 -15.80 1.27
CA GLU A 113 -3.77 -17.24 0.93
C GLU A 113 -4.96 -17.69 0.06
N PHE A 114 -4.71 -18.68 -0.80
CA PHE A 114 -5.71 -19.23 -1.72
C PHE A 114 -6.07 -20.68 -1.36
N VAL A 115 -7.16 -20.85 -0.60
CA VAL A 115 -7.67 -22.15 -0.15
C VAL A 115 -8.61 -22.76 -1.21
N TRP A 116 -8.02 -23.35 -2.25
CA TRP A 116 -8.76 -23.95 -3.37
C TRP A 116 -9.57 -25.19 -2.96
N GLN A 117 -10.87 -25.01 -2.69
CA GLN A 117 -11.80 -26.12 -2.48
C GLN A 117 -12.13 -26.84 -3.80
N ALA A 118 -12.33 -28.15 -3.74
CA ALA A 118 -12.66 -28.94 -4.92
C ALA A 118 -14.13 -28.76 -5.32
N GLY A 119 -14.38 -28.22 -6.52
CA GLY A 119 -15.72 -28.13 -7.12
C GLY A 119 -16.07 -26.76 -7.72
N GLY A 120 -15.44 -25.67 -7.28
CA GLY A 120 -15.60 -24.37 -7.92
C GLY A 120 -15.14 -23.15 -7.12
N THR A 121 -14.87 -22.08 -7.87
CA THR A 121 -14.79 -20.66 -7.49
C THR A 121 -14.26 -20.31 -6.11
N TYR A 122 -13.02 -19.80 -6.06
CA TYR A 122 -12.50 -19.20 -4.84
C TYR A 122 -13.21 -17.88 -4.51
N PHE A 123 -13.75 -17.77 -3.30
CA PHE A 123 -14.27 -16.52 -2.73
C PHE A 123 -13.25 -15.97 -1.73
N PRO A 124 -12.33 -15.07 -2.13
CA PRO A 124 -11.56 -14.32 -1.15
C PRO A 124 -12.53 -13.45 -0.34
N ASN A 125 -12.46 -13.53 0.98
CA ASN A 125 -13.36 -12.81 1.87
C ASN A 125 -12.98 -11.31 1.89
N LEU A 126 -13.46 -10.58 0.88
CA LEU A 126 -13.58 -9.12 0.76
C LEU A 126 -12.55 -8.33 1.57
N LEU A 127 -11.27 -8.50 1.25
CA LEU A 127 -10.20 -8.01 2.11
C LEU A 127 -10.09 -6.48 1.97
N VAL A 128 -10.56 -5.79 3.01
CA VAL A 128 -10.38 -4.36 3.23
C VAL A 128 -8.95 -4.07 3.67
N GLN A 129 -8.16 -3.41 2.82
CA GLN A 129 -6.89 -2.80 3.20
C GLN A 129 -7.09 -1.30 3.45
N LEU A 130 -6.65 -0.84 4.63
CA LEU A 130 -6.52 0.60 4.91
C LEU A 130 -5.37 1.17 4.09
N VAL A 131 -5.65 2.28 3.40
CA VAL A 131 -4.74 2.96 2.48
C VAL A 131 -4.94 4.47 2.58
N ARG A 132 -3.94 5.26 2.20
CA ARG A 132 -4.09 6.72 2.10
C ARG A 132 -5.11 7.05 1.00
N PRO A 133 -5.99 8.06 1.19
CA PRO A 133 -6.82 8.61 0.11
C PRO A 133 -5.99 9.07 -1.08
N ALA A 134 -6.54 8.91 -2.29
CA ALA A 134 -5.91 9.34 -3.55
C ALA A 134 -6.93 9.44 -4.68
N ASP A 135 -6.88 10.50 -5.48
CA ASP A 135 -7.78 10.67 -6.64
C ASP A 135 -7.61 9.59 -7.70
N ARG A 136 -6.36 9.09 -7.86
CA ARG A 136 -5.96 8.14 -8.90
C ARG A 136 -4.87 7.19 -8.39
N ALA A 137 -5.25 5.93 -8.20
CA ALA A 137 -4.38 4.84 -7.81
C ALA A 137 -4.39 3.70 -8.85
N VAL A 138 -3.33 2.88 -8.83
CA VAL A 138 -3.19 1.64 -9.57
C VAL A 138 -3.13 0.50 -8.56
N PHE A 139 -4.02 -0.48 -8.68
CA PHE A 139 -4.03 -1.67 -7.83
C PHE A 139 -3.41 -2.83 -8.62
N PHE A 140 -2.20 -3.22 -8.23
CA PHE A 140 -1.45 -4.36 -8.78
C PHE A 140 -1.50 -5.55 -7.82
N VAL A 141 -1.60 -6.77 -8.36
CA VAL A 141 -1.70 -8.01 -7.58
C VAL A 141 -0.78 -9.07 -8.17
N GLU A 142 -0.08 -9.78 -7.31
CA GLU A 142 0.91 -10.81 -7.67
C GLU A 142 0.54 -12.13 -7.00
N GLY A 143 0.34 -13.20 -7.77
CA GLY A 143 0.05 -14.54 -7.27
C GLY A 143 1.26 -15.47 -7.38
N PHE A 144 1.56 -16.22 -6.32
CA PHE A 144 2.78 -17.00 -6.15
C PHE A 144 2.53 -18.51 -6.03
N SER A 145 3.52 -19.30 -6.48
CA SER A 145 3.49 -20.77 -6.47
C SER A 145 3.54 -21.43 -5.08
N ARG A 146 3.86 -20.67 -4.02
CA ARG A 146 3.90 -21.14 -2.63
C ARG A 146 3.02 -20.27 -1.73
N LEU A 147 2.94 -20.63 -0.45
CA LEU A 147 2.47 -19.74 0.61
C LEU A 147 3.50 -18.62 0.87
N GLN A 148 3.13 -17.67 1.73
CA GLN A 148 3.94 -16.52 2.18
C GLN A 148 4.45 -15.61 1.04
N ALA A 149 3.80 -15.71 -0.13
CA ALA A 149 4.18 -15.06 -1.38
C ALA A 149 5.63 -15.38 -1.79
N GLU A 150 6.01 -16.66 -1.64
CA GLU A 150 7.32 -17.19 -2.02
C GLU A 150 7.34 -17.93 -3.36
N GLY A 151 8.57 -18.14 -3.87
CA GLY A 151 8.83 -18.92 -5.08
C GLY A 151 8.54 -18.14 -6.36
N THR A 152 8.34 -18.87 -7.45
CA THR A 152 8.00 -18.25 -8.73
C THR A 152 6.63 -17.59 -8.63
N ARG A 153 6.51 -16.35 -9.10
CA ARG A 153 5.21 -15.70 -9.33
C ARG A 153 4.55 -16.32 -10.56
N THR A 154 3.34 -16.84 -10.39
CA THR A 154 2.61 -17.66 -11.37
C THR A 154 1.32 -17.01 -11.86
N ALA A 155 0.91 -15.89 -11.26
CA ALA A 155 -0.17 -15.03 -11.74
C ALA A 155 0.16 -13.56 -11.46
N TRP A 156 -0.44 -12.64 -12.21
CA TRP A 156 -0.45 -11.21 -11.90
C TRP A 156 -1.76 -10.59 -12.38
N GLY A 157 -2.13 -9.43 -11.87
CA GLY A 157 -3.32 -8.70 -12.31
C GLY A 157 -3.23 -7.23 -11.94
N CYS A 158 -4.00 -6.39 -12.61
CA CYS A 158 -3.96 -4.94 -12.41
C CYS A 158 -5.31 -4.27 -12.66
N GLN A 159 -5.65 -3.23 -11.89
CA GLN A 159 -6.72 -2.28 -12.15
C GLN A 159 -6.18 -0.84 -12.07
N ASP A 160 -6.47 -0.03 -13.11
CA ASP A 160 -6.10 1.38 -13.19
C ASP A 160 -7.18 2.31 -12.63
N GLY A 161 -6.77 3.49 -12.17
CA GLY A 161 -7.65 4.64 -11.99
C GLY A 161 -8.62 4.55 -10.83
N LEU A 162 -8.30 3.81 -9.77
CA LEU A 162 -9.12 3.80 -8.55
C LEU A 162 -9.05 5.16 -7.86
N SER A 163 -10.22 5.75 -7.59
CA SER A 163 -10.34 6.88 -6.66
C SER A 163 -10.61 6.32 -5.27
N ILE A 164 -9.81 6.72 -4.30
CA ILE A 164 -9.80 6.21 -2.92
C ILE A 164 -10.16 7.37 -2.01
N VAL A 165 -11.37 7.33 -1.45
CA VAL A 165 -11.93 8.44 -0.65
C VAL A 165 -11.87 8.08 0.84
N LYS A 166 -11.49 9.06 1.67
CA LYS A 166 -11.47 8.96 3.14
C LYS A 166 -12.79 8.41 3.68
N ASP A 167 -12.69 7.54 4.69
CA ASP A 167 -13.81 6.91 5.42
C ASP A 167 -14.77 6.08 4.54
N THR A 168 -14.39 5.77 3.29
CA THR A 168 -15.17 4.92 2.37
C THR A 168 -14.49 3.60 2.06
N VAL A 169 -15.29 2.59 1.71
CA VAL A 169 -14.82 1.31 1.14
C VAL A 169 -15.05 1.32 -0.37
N VAL A 170 -13.97 1.17 -1.13
CA VAL A 170 -13.96 1.14 -2.59
C VAL A 170 -13.83 -0.29 -3.08
N ASP A 171 -14.83 -0.77 -3.82
CA ASP A 171 -14.80 -2.06 -4.51
C ASP A 171 -13.79 -2.04 -5.67
N SER A 172 -12.87 -2.99 -5.67
CA SER A 172 -11.94 -3.26 -6.78
C SER A 172 -12.22 -4.65 -7.36
N THR A 173 -12.04 -4.82 -8.67
CA THR A 173 -12.07 -6.12 -9.33
C THR A 173 -10.83 -6.28 -10.19
N VAL A 174 -9.88 -7.08 -9.72
CA VAL A 174 -8.63 -7.38 -10.44
C VAL A 174 -8.77 -8.73 -11.14
N THR A 175 -8.60 -8.73 -12.46
CA THR A 175 -8.54 -9.97 -13.25
C THR A 175 -7.11 -10.50 -13.28
N MET A 176 -6.89 -11.65 -12.66
CA MET A 176 -5.61 -12.34 -12.67
C MET A 176 -5.39 -13.01 -14.02
N SER A 177 -4.15 -12.89 -14.51
CA SER A 177 -3.62 -13.42 -15.77
C SER A 177 -2.29 -14.14 -15.52
N ARG A 178 -1.85 -14.97 -16.48
CA ARG A 178 -0.53 -15.62 -16.43
C ARG A 178 0.59 -14.59 -16.71
N PRO A 179 1.82 -14.79 -16.19
CA PRO A 179 3.00 -13.95 -16.45
C PRO A 179 3.42 -13.90 -17.93
#